data_AF-A0A6G3XLQ7-F1
#
_entry.id   AF-A0A6G3XLQ7-F1
#
_cell.length_a   1.000
_cell.length_b   1.000
_cell.length_c   1.000
_cell.angle_alpha   90.00
_cell.angle_beta   90.00
_cell.angle_gamma   90.00
#
_symmetry.space_group_name_H-M   'P 1'
#
loop_
_entity.id
_entity.type
_entity.pdbx_description
1 polymer ?
#
loop_
_entity_poly.entity_id
_entity_poly.type
_entity_poly.pdbx_seq_one_letter_code
_entity_poly.pdbx_strand_id
1 'polypeptide(L)'
;SHLVWHYDHAGAYVPVDFPVPLSDDALLAGGGPLGSAHGLLRELEFVAPSIGIDPANPPAAPQPPSGPTALEEPADPIPYDDSPFARERHVWLGLHAAATRSLAQGSMII
;
A
#
# COMPACT_ATOMS: atom_id res chain seq x y z
N SER A 1 13.44 -3.78 -0.87
CA SER A 1 12.56 -2.78 -0.23
C SER A 1 11.18 -3.40 -0.11
N HIS A 2 10.50 -3.18 1.01
CA HIS A 2 9.12 -3.63 1.22
C HIS A 2 8.13 -2.96 0.25
N LEU A 3 8.31 -1.68 -0.08
CA LEU A 3 7.45 -0.88 -0.96
C LEU A 3 7.31 -1.44 -2.39
N VAL A 4 8.33 -2.13 -2.91
CA VAL A 4 8.36 -2.67 -4.29
C VAL A 4 8.18 -4.19 -4.32
N TRP A 5 7.99 -4.83 -3.16
CA TRP A 5 8.04 -6.30 -3.03
C TRP A 5 6.66 -6.91 -2.74
N HIS A 6 5.69 -6.54 -3.58
CA HIS A 6 4.38 -7.17 -3.66
C HIS A 6 4.02 -7.33 -5.14
N TYR A 7 3.33 -8.43 -5.48
CA TYR A 7 2.73 -8.58 -6.81
C TYR A 7 1.29 -8.09 -6.74
N ASP A 8 0.79 -7.51 -7.83
CA ASP A 8 -0.60 -7.04 -7.92
C ASP A 8 -1.66 -8.12 -7.64
N HIS A 9 -1.27 -9.41 -7.66
CA HIS A 9 -2.15 -10.57 -7.42
C HIS A 9 -1.63 -11.53 -6.35
N ALA A 10 -0.48 -11.27 -5.72
CA ALA A 10 0.15 -12.17 -4.76
C ALA A 10 1.12 -11.46 -3.81
N GLY A 11 1.19 -11.95 -2.58
CA GLY A 11 1.99 -11.38 -1.49
C GLY A 11 1.13 -10.60 -0.52
N ALA A 12 1.67 -10.39 0.68
CA ALA A 12 0.95 -9.74 1.77
C ALA A 12 1.90 -8.95 2.67
N TYR A 13 1.38 -7.97 3.40
CA TYR A 13 2.12 -7.30 4.48
C TYR A 13 1.62 -7.77 5.84
N VAL A 14 2.53 -8.29 6.67
CA VAL A 14 2.22 -8.75 8.03
C VAL A 14 2.69 -7.72 9.08
N PRO A 15 2.01 -7.62 10.24
CA PRO A 15 2.34 -6.67 11.31
C PRO A 15 3.53 -7.17 12.16
N VAL A 16 4.57 -7.71 11.52
CA VAL A 16 5.80 -8.21 12.14
C VAL A 16 6.97 -7.42 11.57
N ASP A 17 7.88 -6.96 12.42
CA ASP A 17 9.07 -6.22 11.98
C ASP A 17 10.18 -7.19 11.57
N PHE A 18 10.65 -7.07 10.33
CA PHE A 18 11.78 -7.82 9.81
C PHE A 18 12.49 -7.00 8.72
N PRO A 19 13.82 -7.18 8.53
CA PRO A 19 14.64 -6.20 7.82
C PRO A 19 14.51 -6.25 6.30
N VAL A 20 14.14 -7.39 5.72
CA VAL A 20 14.04 -7.58 4.26
C VAL A 20 12.83 -8.44 3.92
N PRO A 21 12.12 -8.20 2.80
CA PRO A 21 11.01 -9.05 2.37
C PRO A 21 11.38 -10.54 2.35
N LEU A 22 10.44 -11.39 2.76
CA LEU A 22 10.62 -12.84 2.77
C LEU A 22 10.05 -13.43 1.49
N SER A 23 10.84 -14.27 0.81
CA SER A 23 10.42 -15.00 -0.38
C SER A 23 11.20 -16.29 -0.47
N ASP A 24 10.50 -17.42 -0.45
CA ASP A 24 11.05 -18.74 -0.70
C ASP A 24 10.09 -19.55 -1.58
N ASP A 25 10.52 -20.73 -2.01
CA ASP A 25 9.72 -21.58 -2.91
C ASP A 25 8.37 -21.97 -2.31
N ALA A 26 8.28 -22.12 -0.98
CA ALA A 26 7.05 -22.48 -0.29
C ALA A 26 6.05 -21.32 -0.28
N LEU A 27 6.52 -20.10 -0.02
CA LEU A 27 5.73 -18.87 -0.08
C LEU A 27 5.25 -18.59 -1.51
N LEU A 28 6.13 -18.74 -2.50
CA LEU A 28 5.81 -18.53 -3.91
C LEU A 28 4.79 -19.55 -4.44
N ALA A 29 4.79 -20.78 -3.95
CA ALA A 29 3.83 -21.81 -4.33
C ALA A 29 2.42 -21.60 -3.73
N GLY A 30 2.29 -20.74 -2.72
CA GLY A 30 1.03 -20.49 -2.01
C GLY A 30 0.48 -19.09 -2.25
N GLY A 31 0.92 -18.15 -1.41
CA GLY A 31 0.34 -16.81 -1.29
C GLY A 31 1.25 -15.67 -1.73
N GLY A 32 2.48 -15.96 -2.19
CA GLY A 32 3.46 -14.96 -2.59
C GLY A 32 4.36 -14.47 -1.45
N PRO A 33 5.23 -13.49 -1.74
CA PRO A 33 6.22 -12.99 -0.78
C PRO A 33 5.56 -12.23 0.38
N LEU A 34 6.25 -12.17 1.52
CA LEU A 34 5.80 -11.44 2.71
C LEU A 34 6.60 -10.16 2.91
N GLY A 35 5.88 -9.04 3.00
CA GLY A 35 6.39 -7.75 3.42
C GLY A 35 6.13 -7.47 4.90
N SER A 36 6.94 -6.63 5.52
CA SER A 36 6.71 -6.10 6.86
C SER A 36 5.88 -4.83 6.74
N ALA A 37 4.76 -4.71 7.45
CA ALA A 37 4.01 -3.46 7.53
C ALA A 37 4.83 -2.34 8.23
N HIS A 38 5.73 -2.71 9.15
CA HIS A 38 6.68 -1.77 9.77
C HIS A 38 7.70 -1.27 8.75
N GLY A 39 8.31 -2.19 8.00
CA GLY A 39 9.23 -1.87 6.91
C GLY A 39 8.58 -1.00 5.83
N LEU A 40 7.36 -1.36 5.41
CA LEU A 40 6.56 -0.58 4.46
C LEU A 40 6.33 0.85 4.97
N LEU A 41 5.88 1.03 6.21
CA LEU A 41 5.61 2.36 6.77
C LEU A 41 6.87 3.23 6.79
N ARG A 42 8.02 2.69 7.24
CA ARG A 42 9.31 3.42 7.22
C ARG A 42 9.72 3.84 5.81
N GLU A 43 9.52 2.96 4.83
CA GLU A 43 9.86 3.27 3.43
C GLU A 43 8.88 4.30 2.82
N LEU A 44 7.59 4.25 3.16
CA LEU A 44 6.62 5.26 2.76
C LEU A 44 6.97 6.64 3.34
N GLU A 45 7.29 6.73 4.63
CA GLU A 45 7.71 7.97 5.28
C GLU A 45 8.98 8.54 4.64
N PHE A 46 9.93 7.67 4.25
CA PHE A 46 11.16 8.07 3.58
C PHE A 46 10.90 8.70 2.20
N VAL A 47 9.97 8.15 1.40
CA VAL A 47 9.70 8.66 0.05
C VAL A 47 8.73 9.86 0.01
N ALA A 48 7.91 10.04 1.05
CA ALA A 48 6.83 11.04 1.08
C ALA A 48 7.25 12.46 0.66
N PRO A 49 8.37 13.03 1.15
CA PRO A 49 8.77 14.39 0.76
C PRO A 49 9.10 14.53 -0.73
N SER A 50 9.58 13.46 -1.37
CA SER A 50 9.95 13.47 -2.79
C SER A 50 8.74 13.59 -3.72
N ILE A 51 7.54 13.26 -3.23
CA ILE A 51 6.26 13.38 -3.94
C ILE A 51 5.34 14.45 -3.32
N GLY A 52 5.92 15.34 -2.50
CA GLY A 52 5.22 16.48 -1.90
C GLY A 52 4.20 16.09 -0.83
N ILE A 53 4.40 14.99 -0.11
CA ILE A 53 3.59 14.59 1.04
C ILE A 53 4.35 14.91 2.33
N ASP A 54 3.68 15.55 3.29
CA ASP A 54 4.14 15.62 4.68
C ASP A 54 3.72 14.33 5.41
N PRO A 55 4.65 13.44 5.78
CA PRO A 55 4.30 12.19 6.46
C PRO A 55 3.78 12.39 7.88
N ALA A 56 4.08 13.51 8.54
CA ALA A 56 3.57 13.82 9.88
C ALA A 56 2.12 14.34 9.85
N ASN A 57 1.67 14.82 8.69
CA ASN A 57 0.32 15.31 8.47
C ASN A 57 -0.14 14.99 7.03
N PRO A 58 -0.32 13.70 6.71
CA PRO A 58 -0.65 13.31 5.35
C PRO A 58 -2.08 13.77 4.99
N PRO A 59 -2.34 14.07 3.71
CA PRO A 59 -3.70 14.25 3.21
C PRO A 59 -4.62 13.06 3.54
N ALA A 60 -5.92 13.28 3.44
CA ALA A 60 -6.88 12.19 3.57
C ALA A 60 -6.64 11.11 2.50
N ALA A 61 -6.77 9.84 2.90
CA ALA A 61 -6.70 8.73 1.97
C ALA A 61 -7.81 8.83 0.91
N PRO A 62 -7.56 8.32 -0.32
CA PRO A 62 -8.59 8.24 -1.35
C PRO A 62 -9.85 7.57 -0.80
N GLN A 63 -11.02 8.11 -1.16
CA GLN A 63 -12.27 7.48 -0.79
C GLN A 63 -12.41 6.14 -1.50
N PRO A 64 -12.93 5.11 -0.82
CA PRO A 64 -13.26 3.86 -1.49
C PRO A 64 -14.33 4.12 -2.57
N PRO A 65 -14.40 3.27 -3.60
CA PRO A 65 -15.47 3.34 -4.58
C PRO A 65 -16.84 3.24 -3.88
N SER A 66 -17.82 3.95 -4.44
CA SER A 66 -19.18 4.07 -3.87
C SER A 66 -19.91 2.73 -3.77
N GLY A 67 -19.54 1.77 -4.61
CA GLY A 67 -20.04 0.41 -4.62
C GLY A 67 -19.19 -0.49 -5.52
N PRO A 68 -19.52 -1.79 -5.58
CA PRO A 68 -18.90 -2.71 -6.53
C PRO A 68 -19.33 -2.37 -7.97
N THR A 69 -18.40 -2.50 -8.92
CA THR A 69 -18.69 -2.41 -10.36
C THR A 69 -19.32 -3.69 -10.90
N ALA A 70 -20.33 -3.57 -11.76
CA ALA A 70 -20.80 -4.70 -12.57
C ALA A 70 -19.81 -5.05 -13.71
N LEU A 71 -19.93 -6.24 -14.30
CA LEU A 71 -19.01 -6.70 -15.35
C LEU A 71 -18.95 -5.76 -16.57
N GLU A 72 -20.09 -5.20 -16.96
CA GLU A 72 -20.22 -4.30 -18.12
C GLU A 72 -20.06 -2.82 -17.75
N GLU A 73 -19.88 -2.53 -16.46
CA GLU A 73 -19.82 -1.17 -15.95
C GLU A 73 -18.36 -0.72 -15.81
N PRO A 74 -17.97 0.41 -16.44
CA PRO A 74 -16.64 0.95 -16.24
C PRO A 74 -16.47 1.43 -14.80
N ALA A 75 -15.28 1.27 -14.23
CA ALA A 75 -14.95 1.87 -12.95
C ALA A 75 -15.06 3.39 -13.02
N ASP A 76 -15.57 4.00 -11.94
CA ASP A 76 -15.58 5.45 -11.79
C ASP A 76 -14.16 6.02 -11.96
N PRO A 77 -14.01 7.18 -12.63
CA PRO A 77 -12.72 7.82 -12.78
C PRO A 77 -12.16 8.19 -11.40
N ILE A 78 -10.91 7.80 -11.16
CA ILE A 78 -10.21 8.16 -9.93
C ILE A 78 -9.87 9.66 -9.99
N PRO A 79 -10.37 10.49 -9.06
CA PRO A 79 -9.98 11.88 -9.01
C PRO A 79 -8.54 11.98 -8.51
N TYR A 80 -7.64 12.40 -9.39
CA TYR A 80 -6.27 12.74 -9.07
C TYR A 80 -6.16 14.24 -8.75
N ASP A 81 -5.21 14.60 -7.89
CA ASP A 81 -4.85 16.02 -7.72
C ASP A 81 -4.02 16.51 -8.93
N ASP A 82 -3.79 17.83 -9.02
CA ASP A 82 -3.04 18.44 -10.12
C ASP A 82 -1.50 18.21 -10.01
N SER A 83 -1.07 17.35 -9.09
CA SER A 83 0.35 17.08 -8.88
C SER A 83 0.95 16.32 -10.07
N PRO A 84 2.23 16.59 -10.44
CA PRO A 84 2.95 15.72 -11.37
C PRO A 84 3.12 14.29 -10.83
N PHE A 85 2.92 14.07 -9.52
CA PHE A 85 2.99 12.78 -8.85
C PHE A 85 1.62 12.27 -8.37
N ALA A 86 0.52 12.69 -9.01
CA ALA A 86 -0.81 12.42 -8.49
C ALA A 86 -1.12 10.93 -8.30
N ARG A 87 -0.59 10.06 -9.17
CA ARG A 87 -0.76 8.59 -9.07
C ARG A 87 0.03 8.02 -7.90
N GLU A 88 1.29 8.42 -7.78
CA GLU A 88 2.19 8.02 -6.71
C GLU A 88 1.62 8.45 -5.36
N ARG A 89 1.10 9.67 -5.27
CA ARG A 89 0.43 10.20 -4.08
C ARG A 89 -0.82 9.41 -3.73
N HIS A 90 -1.65 9.09 -4.71
CA HIS A 90 -2.83 8.25 -4.51
C HIS A 90 -2.47 6.88 -3.91
N VAL A 91 -1.49 6.19 -4.51
CA VAL A 91 -1.02 4.87 -4.03
C VAL A 91 -0.39 4.99 -2.65
N TRP A 92 0.46 6.01 -2.43
CA TRP A 92 1.10 6.26 -1.14
C TRP A 92 0.07 6.42 -0.03
N LEU A 93 -0.99 7.22 -0.26
CA LEU A 93 -2.03 7.48 0.73
C LEU A 93 -2.83 6.22 1.08
N GLY A 94 -3.15 5.39 0.08
CA GLY A 94 -3.81 4.10 0.29
C GLY A 94 -2.94 3.13 1.10
N LEU A 95 -1.68 2.96 0.71
CA LEU A 95 -0.74 2.08 1.41
C LEU A 95 -0.44 2.55 2.84
N HIS A 96 -0.26 3.85 3.04
CA HIS A 96 -0.03 4.44 4.36
C HIS A 96 -1.22 4.20 5.29
N ALA A 97 -2.45 4.39 4.80
CA ALA A 97 -3.66 4.11 5.58
C ALA A 97 -3.79 2.61 5.93
N ALA A 98 -3.50 1.73 4.97
CA ALA A 98 -3.53 0.29 5.18
C ALA A 98 -2.46 -0.17 6.19
N ALA A 99 -1.21 0.29 6.06
CA ALA A 99 -0.11 0.00 6.97
C ALA A 99 -0.39 0.51 8.39
N THR A 100 -0.83 1.75 8.53
CA THR A 100 -1.18 2.34 9.84
C THR A 100 -2.27 1.53 10.54
N ARG A 101 -3.31 1.13 9.79
CA ARG A 101 -4.41 0.32 10.32
C ARG A 101 -3.98 -1.10 10.67
N SER A 102 -3.18 -1.72 9.80
CA SER A 102 -2.60 -3.05 10.01
C SER A 102 -1.82 -3.11 11.33
N LEU A 103 -0.93 -2.13 11.55
CA LEU A 103 -0.12 -2.05 12.78
C LEU A 103 -0.98 -1.78 14.02
N ALA A 104 -1.99 -0.91 13.90
CA ALA A 104 -2.89 -0.61 15.03
C ALA A 104 -3.77 -1.82 15.44
N GLN A 105 -4.11 -2.69 14.49
CA GLN A 105 -5.05 -3.80 14.69
C GLN A 105 -4.39 -5.18 14.79
N GLY A 106 -3.11 -5.29 14.43
CA GLY A 106 -2.42 -6.57 14.31
C GLY A 106 -2.95 -7.43 13.16
N SER A 107 -3.45 -6.80 12.09
CA SER A 107 -4.00 -7.48 10.91
C SER A 107 -3.05 -7.49 9.72
N MET A 108 -3.20 -8.45 8.82
CA MET A 108 -2.46 -8.53 7.56
C MET A 108 -3.13 -7.67 6.47
N ILE A 109 -2.34 -7.11 5.57
CA ILE A 109 -2.80 -6.46 4.33
C ILE A 109 -2.68 -7.47 3.19
N ILE A 110 -3.77 -7.65 2.44
CA ILE A 110 -3.89 -8.55 1.28
C ILE A 110 -4.45 -7.81 0.07
#